data_AF-A0AAD5ZPP0-F1
#
_entry.id   AF-A0AAD5ZPP0-F1
#
_cell.length_a   1.000
_cell.length_b   1.000
_cell.length_c   1.000
_cell.angle_alpha   90.00
_cell.angle_beta   90.00
_cell.angle_gamma   90.00
#
_symmetry.space_group_name_H-M   'P 1'
#
loop_
_entity.id
_entity.type
_entity.pdbx_description
1 polymer ?
#
loop_
_entity_poly.entity_id
_entity_poly.type
_entity_poly.pdbx_seq_one_letter_code
_entity_poly.pdbx_strand_id
1 'polypeptide(L)'
;MEGDKYRGHLAGEAEINTEWRHGAPPSYELVNELFEQERTKDWPKGSLEEIVQNTIKTWEMEVSHKTRLEDFKSINPDKFTFSVNGRKPFSAKETLEIGSYNVLLGSSLPDDMLAYKSSDETFESSHDVFRSAFPRGFAWEVMAVYSGPPVITFKFRHWGHMEGSFKGHAPTGQVVEMFGVAIVKVDDKLRAEDIEIFYDPGELLAGLIKDPKVAATETTASAPASTHTGLSCPVLRH
;
A
#
# COMPACT_ATOMS: atom_id res chain seq x y z
N MET A 1 25.67 10.26 -7.66
CA MET A 1 24.64 9.22 -7.67
C MET A 1 23.55 9.70 -8.59
N GLU A 2 23.28 8.96 -9.64
CA GLU A 2 22.10 9.20 -10.48
C GLU A 2 20.87 8.95 -9.60
N GLY A 3 19.93 9.90 -9.55
CA GLY A 3 18.76 9.80 -8.66
C GLY A 3 17.83 8.65 -9.06
N ASP A 4 16.88 8.30 -8.18
CA ASP A 4 15.84 7.32 -8.53
C ASP A 4 14.99 7.82 -9.71
N LYS A 5 14.75 6.95 -10.69
CA LYS A 5 14.07 7.27 -11.95
C LYS A 5 12.60 7.67 -11.76
N TYR A 6 11.94 7.14 -10.74
CA TYR A 6 10.48 7.27 -10.56
C TYR A 6 10.09 8.16 -9.38
N ARG A 7 11.02 8.40 -8.46
CA ARG A 7 10.78 9.14 -7.23
C ARG A 7 11.62 10.41 -7.24
N GLY A 8 10.94 11.51 -7.53
CA GLY A 8 11.48 12.84 -7.23
C GLY A 8 11.67 13.02 -5.72
N HIS A 9 12.50 14.00 -5.34
CA HIS A 9 12.71 14.42 -3.95
C HIS A 9 13.29 13.34 -3.03
N LEU A 10 14.01 12.37 -3.60
CA LEU A 10 14.77 11.35 -2.87
C LEU A 10 16.19 11.81 -2.53
N ALA A 11 16.83 12.54 -3.45
CA ALA A 11 18.18 13.06 -3.30
C ALA A 11 18.35 14.34 -4.14
N GLY A 12 19.20 15.24 -3.67
CA GLY A 12 19.42 16.56 -4.30
C GLY A 12 19.83 17.60 -3.26
N GLU A 13 20.11 18.82 -3.72
CA GLU A 13 20.46 19.94 -2.82
C GLU A 13 19.32 20.28 -1.84
N ALA A 14 18.07 20.16 -2.30
CA ALA A 14 16.89 20.42 -1.47
C ALA A 14 16.66 19.35 -0.39
N GLU A 15 17.25 18.16 -0.56
CA GLU A 15 17.08 17.00 0.32
C GLU A 15 18.26 16.80 1.30
N ILE A 16 19.29 17.67 1.25
CA ILE A 16 20.47 17.60 2.16
C ILE A 16 20.05 17.61 3.64
N ASN A 17 19.01 18.37 3.98
CA ASN A 17 18.53 18.55 5.34
C ASN A 17 17.25 17.74 5.65
N THR A 18 16.87 16.82 4.77
CA THR A 18 15.70 15.96 5.00
C THR A 18 15.92 15.04 6.19
N GLU A 19 14.94 14.97 7.09
CA GLU A 19 14.95 14.01 8.18
C GLU A 19 14.36 12.67 7.72
N TRP A 20 15.24 11.70 7.56
CA TRP A 20 14.90 10.34 7.19
C TRP A 20 14.63 9.48 8.42
N ARG A 21 13.53 8.72 8.42
CA ARG A 21 13.10 7.83 9.50
C ARG A 21 14.17 6.81 9.90
N HIS A 22 15.01 6.40 8.97
CA HIS A 22 16.12 5.46 9.20
C HIS A 22 17.50 6.09 9.02
N GLY A 23 17.59 7.42 9.12
CA GLY A 23 18.85 8.17 9.08
C GLY A 23 19.49 8.37 7.70
N ALA A 24 18.93 7.76 6.64
CA ALA A 24 19.38 7.95 5.27
C ALA A 24 18.22 7.76 4.26
N PRO A 25 18.36 8.28 3.02
CA PRO A 25 17.41 8.00 1.95
C PRO A 25 17.27 6.49 1.70
N PRO A 26 16.06 5.97 1.47
CA PRO A 26 15.85 4.57 1.13
C PRO A 26 16.39 4.23 -0.27
N SER A 27 16.66 2.93 -0.51
CA SER A 27 16.89 2.39 -1.86
C SER A 27 15.62 1.75 -2.39
N TYR A 28 15.36 1.93 -3.68
CA TYR A 28 14.23 1.36 -4.42
C TYR A 28 14.66 0.44 -5.56
N GLU A 29 15.92 0.03 -5.62
CA GLU A 29 16.48 -0.80 -6.70
C GLU A 29 15.64 -2.05 -7.00
N LEU A 30 15.31 -2.83 -5.96
CA LEU A 30 14.56 -4.08 -6.11
C LEU A 30 13.14 -3.87 -6.66
N VAL A 31 12.41 -2.88 -6.13
CA VAL A 31 11.04 -2.63 -6.60
C VAL A 31 11.03 -1.97 -7.98
N ASN A 32 12.07 -1.22 -8.33
CA ASN A 32 12.21 -0.66 -9.66
C ASN A 32 12.53 -1.75 -10.69
N GLU A 33 13.37 -2.72 -10.33
CA GLU A 33 13.61 -3.91 -11.16
C GLU A 33 12.31 -4.70 -11.38
N LEU A 34 11.57 -5.00 -10.30
CA LEU A 34 10.26 -5.65 -10.38
C LEU A 34 9.29 -4.87 -11.27
N PHE A 35 9.21 -3.55 -11.09
CA PHE A 35 8.36 -2.68 -11.87
C PHE A 35 8.72 -2.69 -13.37
N GLU A 36 10.00 -2.56 -13.73
CA GLU A 36 10.42 -2.57 -15.13
C GLU A 36 10.20 -3.93 -15.80
N GLN A 37 10.35 -5.03 -15.05
CA GLN A 37 10.11 -6.38 -15.57
C GLN A 37 8.63 -6.69 -15.81
N GLU A 38 7.73 -6.17 -14.98
CA GLU A 38 6.34 -6.62 -14.91
C GLU A 38 5.27 -5.53 -15.19
N ARG A 39 5.68 -4.29 -15.45
CA ARG A 39 4.77 -3.21 -15.85
C ARG A 39 4.08 -3.53 -17.18
N THR A 40 2.87 -3.03 -17.31
CA THR A 40 2.04 -3.23 -18.51
C THR A 40 1.88 -1.97 -19.36
N LYS A 41 2.31 -0.83 -18.84
CA LYS A 41 2.20 0.49 -19.44
C LYS A 41 3.57 1.14 -19.62
N ASP A 42 3.71 1.79 -20.76
CA ASP A 42 4.82 2.67 -21.07
C ASP A 42 4.28 4.05 -21.43
N TRP A 43 4.38 4.97 -20.47
CA TRP A 43 3.80 6.30 -20.60
C TRP A 43 4.81 7.25 -21.26
N PRO A 44 4.38 8.07 -22.25
CA PRO A 44 5.28 9.05 -22.87
C PRO A 44 5.84 10.03 -21.85
N LYS A 45 7.11 10.40 -22.03
CA LYS A 45 7.75 11.40 -21.18
C LYS A 45 7.00 12.75 -21.23
N GLY A 46 6.69 13.31 -20.07
CA GLY A 46 5.91 14.52 -19.88
C GLY A 46 4.39 14.34 -20.00
N SER A 47 3.91 13.11 -20.21
CA SER A 47 2.47 12.81 -20.16
C SER A 47 1.91 12.97 -18.74
N LEU A 48 0.60 13.20 -18.63
CA LEU A 48 -0.05 13.28 -17.33
C LEU A 48 0.06 11.95 -16.58
N GLU A 49 0.01 10.82 -17.29
CA GLU A 49 0.17 9.49 -16.73
C GLU A 49 1.55 9.27 -16.12
N GLU A 50 2.63 9.69 -16.80
CA GLU A 50 3.98 9.64 -16.23
C GLU A 50 4.09 10.53 -14.98
N ILE A 51 3.56 11.75 -15.04
CA ILE A 51 3.58 12.71 -13.93
C ILE A 51 2.84 12.13 -12.71
N VAL A 52 1.61 11.65 -12.89
CA VAL A 52 0.82 11.03 -11.83
C VAL A 52 1.56 9.82 -11.27
N GLN A 53 2.15 9.00 -12.12
CA GLN A 53 2.85 7.80 -11.68
C GLN A 53 4.02 8.12 -10.76
N ASN A 54 4.85 9.08 -11.16
CA ASN A 54 6.02 9.45 -10.40
C ASN A 54 5.63 10.22 -9.12
N THR A 55 4.63 11.10 -9.18
CA THR A 55 4.15 11.84 -7.99
C THR A 55 3.59 10.91 -6.92
N ILE A 56 2.82 9.88 -7.28
CA ILE A 56 2.32 8.91 -6.28
C ILE A 56 3.47 8.09 -5.68
N LYS A 57 4.39 7.58 -6.51
CA LYS A 57 5.58 6.86 -6.01
C LYS A 57 6.45 7.73 -5.10
N THR A 58 6.58 9.02 -5.40
CA THR A 58 7.23 9.99 -4.53
C THR A 58 6.46 10.17 -3.23
N TRP A 59 5.15 10.39 -3.27
CA TRP A 59 4.35 10.57 -2.06
C TRP A 59 4.43 9.35 -1.12
N GLU A 60 4.33 8.14 -1.67
CA GLU A 60 4.50 6.89 -0.90
C GLU A 60 5.88 6.81 -0.24
N MET A 61 6.93 7.25 -0.94
CA MET A 61 8.27 7.36 -0.37
C MET A 61 8.34 8.38 0.76
N GLU A 62 7.77 9.58 0.54
CA GLU A 62 7.78 10.65 1.53
C GLU A 62 7.06 10.22 2.82
N VAL A 63 5.84 9.67 2.71
CA VAL A 63 5.05 9.22 3.86
C VAL A 63 5.69 8.04 4.60
N SER A 64 6.41 7.18 3.88
CA SER A 64 7.04 6.00 4.48
C SER A 64 8.39 6.32 5.15
N HIS A 65 9.12 7.31 4.64
CA HIS A 65 10.53 7.49 5.01
C HIS A 65 10.90 8.87 5.55
N LYS A 66 10.10 9.92 5.34
CA LYS A 66 10.36 11.24 5.94
C LYS A 66 9.60 11.36 7.25
N THR A 67 10.18 12.03 8.25
CA THR A 67 9.59 12.18 9.59
C THR A 67 8.92 13.54 9.82
N ARG A 68 9.09 14.48 8.88
CA ARG A 68 8.63 15.86 8.98
C ARG A 68 7.83 16.26 7.76
N LEU A 69 6.68 16.90 7.94
CA LEU A 69 5.81 17.33 6.84
C LEU A 69 6.47 18.43 5.99
N GLU A 70 7.37 19.22 6.57
CA GLU A 70 8.11 20.28 5.88
C GLU A 70 9.04 19.72 4.79
N ASP A 71 9.44 18.46 4.92
CA ASP A 71 10.26 17.75 3.95
C ASP A 71 9.43 17.18 2.78
N PHE A 72 8.09 17.19 2.86
CA PHE A 72 7.21 16.70 1.80
C PHE A 72 7.07 17.73 0.69
N LYS A 73 7.17 17.28 -0.55
CA LYS A 73 7.07 18.11 -1.75
C LYS A 73 5.90 17.71 -2.64
N SER A 74 5.37 16.50 -2.47
CA SER A 74 4.25 15.95 -3.26
C SER A 74 2.86 16.45 -2.82
N ILE A 75 2.75 17.06 -1.63
CA ILE A 75 1.46 17.47 -1.04
C ILE A 75 1.43 18.96 -0.68
N ASN A 76 0.22 19.50 -0.55
CA ASN A 76 -0.04 20.76 0.12
C ASN A 76 -0.36 20.47 1.61
N PRO A 77 0.60 20.65 2.54
CA PRO A 77 0.44 20.19 3.92
C PRO A 77 -0.71 20.88 4.68
N ASP A 78 -1.08 22.10 4.29
CA ASP A 78 -2.14 22.88 4.95
C ASP A 78 -3.54 22.38 4.59
N LYS A 79 -3.70 21.74 3.44
CA LYS A 79 -5.00 21.29 2.91
C LYS A 79 -5.11 19.78 2.79
N PHE A 80 -3.99 19.07 2.79
CA PHE A 80 -3.92 17.65 2.47
C PHE A 80 -4.87 16.82 3.33
N THR A 81 -5.68 16.01 2.64
CA THR A 81 -6.50 14.96 3.22
C THR A 81 -6.33 13.66 2.46
N PHE A 82 -6.45 12.54 3.18
CA PHE A 82 -6.34 11.19 2.63
C PHE A 82 -7.47 10.32 3.15
N SER A 83 -8.25 9.73 2.24
CA SER A 83 -9.39 8.89 2.57
C SER A 83 -9.48 7.66 1.66
N VAL A 84 -10.21 6.66 2.14
CA VAL A 84 -10.32 5.35 1.50
C VAL A 84 -11.76 4.87 1.59
N ASN A 85 -12.33 4.44 0.46
CA ASN A 85 -13.65 3.83 0.37
C ASN A 85 -14.76 4.64 1.08
N GLY A 86 -14.72 5.97 0.93
CA GLY A 86 -15.70 6.90 1.54
C GLY A 86 -15.63 7.02 3.07
N ARG A 87 -14.56 6.51 3.71
CA ARG A 87 -14.34 6.69 5.15
C ARG A 87 -13.92 8.11 5.50
N LYS A 88 -13.90 8.40 6.81
CA LYS A 88 -13.40 9.67 7.35
C LYS A 88 -11.98 9.96 6.80
N PRO A 89 -11.72 11.17 6.26
CA PRO A 89 -10.38 11.56 5.83
C PRO A 89 -9.45 11.80 7.03
N PHE A 90 -8.16 11.57 6.79
CA PHE A 90 -7.06 11.88 7.69
C PHE A 90 -6.26 13.06 7.14
N SER A 91 -5.82 13.95 8.03
CA SER A 91 -4.88 15.02 7.68
C SER A 91 -3.49 14.48 7.34
N ALA A 92 -2.61 15.33 6.80
CA ALA A 92 -1.21 14.96 6.55
C ALA A 92 -0.49 14.48 7.83
N LYS A 93 -0.74 15.18 8.95
CA LYS A 93 -0.14 14.85 10.25
C LYS A 93 -0.62 13.49 10.76
N GLU A 94 -1.94 13.26 10.76
CA GLU A 94 -2.50 11.97 11.16
C GLU A 94 -2.00 10.83 10.26
N THR A 95 -1.91 11.06 8.95
CA THR A 95 -1.44 10.04 7.98
C THR A 95 0.02 9.66 8.24
N LEU A 96 0.88 10.64 8.52
CA LEU A 96 2.29 10.41 8.84
C LEU A 96 2.48 9.67 10.18
N GLU A 97 1.64 9.97 11.18
CA GLU A 97 1.68 9.34 12.51
C GLU A 97 1.13 7.90 12.47
N ILE A 98 -0.01 7.67 11.80
CA ILE A 98 -0.68 6.37 11.74
C ILE A 98 0.05 5.41 10.80
N GLY A 99 0.58 5.92 9.68
CA GLY A 99 1.17 5.14 8.59
C GLY A 99 0.19 4.76 7.49
N SER A 100 0.69 4.76 6.25
CA SER A 100 -0.09 4.56 5.03
C SER A 100 -0.82 3.21 5.01
N TYR A 101 -0.17 2.11 5.37
CA TYR A 101 -0.79 0.78 5.45
C TYR A 101 -1.99 0.75 6.40
N ASN A 102 -1.84 1.34 7.59
CA ASN A 102 -2.90 1.38 8.60
C ASN A 102 -4.11 2.19 8.12
N VAL A 103 -3.90 3.30 7.42
CA VAL A 103 -4.97 4.12 6.83
C VAL A 103 -5.68 3.37 5.68
N LEU A 104 -4.89 2.78 4.77
CA LEU A 104 -5.39 2.00 3.63
C LEU A 104 -6.24 0.80 4.08
N LEU A 105 -5.72 0.02 5.02
CA LEU A 105 -6.29 -1.25 5.45
C LEU A 105 -7.19 -1.15 6.69
N GLY A 106 -7.44 0.07 7.17
CA GLY A 106 -8.47 0.29 8.18
C GLY A 106 -9.78 -0.38 7.77
N SER A 107 -10.60 -0.81 8.73
CA SER A 107 -11.85 -1.50 8.43
C SER A 107 -12.83 -1.31 9.58
N SER A 108 -14.13 -1.33 9.25
CA SER A 108 -15.22 -1.34 10.23
C SER A 108 -15.78 -2.74 10.47
N LEU A 109 -15.16 -3.77 9.88
CA LEU A 109 -15.56 -5.16 10.12
C LEU A 109 -15.26 -5.54 11.58
N PRO A 110 -16.03 -6.49 12.15
CA PRO A 110 -15.73 -7.07 13.44
C PRO A 110 -14.31 -7.66 13.50
N ASP A 111 -13.69 -7.54 14.67
CA ASP A 111 -12.32 -7.97 14.94
C ASP A 111 -12.01 -9.41 14.53
N ASP A 112 -12.95 -10.33 14.73
CA ASP A 112 -12.82 -11.76 14.39
C ASP A 112 -12.87 -12.04 12.88
N MET A 113 -13.28 -11.06 12.07
CA MET A 113 -13.32 -11.14 10.62
C MET A 113 -12.13 -10.45 9.94
N LEU A 114 -11.24 -9.82 10.70
CA LEU A 114 -10.11 -9.07 10.17
C LEU A 114 -8.87 -9.96 9.97
N ALA A 115 -8.47 -10.15 8.70
CA ALA A 115 -7.16 -10.72 8.36
C ALA A 115 -5.99 -9.79 8.78
N TYR A 116 -6.28 -8.49 8.85
CA TYR A 116 -5.36 -7.45 9.29
C TYR A 116 -6.10 -6.45 10.17
N LYS A 117 -5.58 -6.21 11.38
CA LYS A 117 -6.13 -5.27 12.35
C LYS A 117 -5.22 -4.06 12.47
N SER A 118 -5.57 -2.95 11.82
CA SER A 118 -4.77 -1.71 11.90
C SER A 118 -4.62 -1.17 13.32
N SER A 119 -5.56 -1.50 14.23
CA SER A 119 -5.50 -1.10 15.65
C SER A 119 -4.36 -1.76 16.42
N ASP A 120 -3.86 -2.90 15.95
CA ASP A 120 -2.83 -3.69 16.61
C ASP A 120 -1.43 -3.36 16.10
N GLU A 121 -1.33 -2.43 15.13
CA GLU A 121 -0.12 -2.18 14.36
C GLU A 121 0.34 -0.73 14.52
N THR A 122 1.62 -0.55 14.84
CA THR A 122 2.27 0.77 14.73
C THR A 122 2.61 1.06 13.26
N PHE A 123 3.10 2.27 13.00
CA PHE A 123 3.73 2.58 11.71
C PHE A 123 4.82 1.54 11.38
N GLU A 124 5.72 1.29 12.32
CA GLU A 124 6.87 0.40 12.11
C GLU A 124 6.43 -1.05 11.89
N SER A 125 5.54 -1.57 12.73
CA SER A 125 5.12 -2.97 12.63
C SER A 125 4.30 -3.24 11.36
N SER A 126 3.45 -2.30 10.93
CA SER A 126 2.75 -2.41 9.64
C SER A 126 3.72 -2.47 8.46
N HIS A 127 4.74 -1.61 8.44
CA HIS A 127 5.76 -1.62 7.40
C HIS A 127 6.64 -2.87 7.44
N ASP A 128 6.97 -3.38 8.62
CA ASP A 128 7.70 -4.63 8.78
C ASP A 128 6.90 -5.82 8.24
N VAL A 129 5.60 -5.91 8.54
CA VAL A 129 4.72 -6.97 8.05
C VAL A 129 4.68 -7.03 6.52
N PHE A 130 4.46 -5.88 5.86
CA PHE A 130 4.35 -5.85 4.39
C PHE A 130 5.70 -5.99 3.67
N ARG A 131 6.78 -5.39 4.19
CA ARG A 131 8.13 -5.62 3.63
C ARG A 131 8.59 -7.05 3.80
N SER A 132 8.23 -7.69 4.92
CA SER A 132 8.52 -9.11 5.13
C SER A 132 7.75 -9.97 4.13
N ALA A 133 6.47 -9.68 3.89
CA ALA A 133 5.67 -10.43 2.92
C ALA A 133 6.17 -10.27 1.47
N PHE A 134 6.60 -9.06 1.11
CA PHE A 134 7.02 -8.68 -0.25
C PHE A 134 8.50 -8.24 -0.29
N PRO A 135 9.46 -9.16 -0.18
CA PRO A 135 10.89 -8.81 -0.09
C PRO A 135 11.44 -8.13 -1.36
N ARG A 136 10.83 -8.36 -2.53
CA ARG A 136 11.14 -7.66 -3.79
C ARG A 136 10.50 -6.26 -3.89
N GLY A 137 9.74 -5.87 -2.88
CA GLY A 137 8.91 -4.67 -2.88
C GLY A 137 7.50 -4.93 -3.38
N PHE A 138 6.67 -3.91 -3.20
CA PHE A 138 5.28 -3.88 -3.63
C PHE A 138 5.21 -2.80 -4.72
N ALA A 139 5.16 -3.21 -5.98
CA ALA A 139 5.22 -2.33 -7.13
C ALA A 139 3.86 -1.69 -7.41
N TRP A 140 3.89 -0.48 -7.95
CA TRP A 140 2.69 0.32 -8.23
C TRP A 140 2.76 0.95 -9.62
N GLU A 141 1.63 0.97 -10.33
CA GLU A 141 1.51 1.43 -11.73
C GLU A 141 0.20 2.19 -11.98
N VAL A 142 0.27 3.27 -12.77
CA VAL A 142 -0.93 3.90 -13.36
C VAL A 142 -1.39 3.08 -14.56
N MET A 143 -2.64 2.65 -14.56
CA MET A 143 -3.24 1.87 -15.65
C MET A 143 -3.92 2.74 -16.70
N ALA A 144 -4.54 3.84 -16.28
CA ALA A 144 -5.17 4.84 -17.14
C ALA A 144 -5.49 6.10 -16.33
N VAL A 145 -5.38 7.28 -16.96
CA VAL A 145 -5.89 8.55 -16.42
C VAL A 145 -7.16 8.94 -17.16
N TYR A 146 -8.20 9.31 -16.40
CA TYR A 146 -9.54 9.64 -16.92
C TYR A 146 -9.85 11.14 -16.90
N SER A 147 -9.18 11.91 -16.05
CA SER A 147 -9.34 13.37 -15.97
C SER A 147 -8.03 14.07 -15.60
N GLY A 148 -7.89 15.32 -16.04
CA GLY A 148 -6.77 16.19 -15.70
C GLY A 148 -7.05 17.11 -14.51
N PRO A 149 -6.07 17.96 -14.13
CA PRO A 149 -6.23 18.95 -13.06
C PRO A 149 -7.46 19.87 -13.26
N PRO A 150 -8.08 20.36 -12.16
CA PRO A 150 -7.62 20.26 -10.77
C PRO A 150 -8.01 18.97 -10.07
N VAL A 151 -8.82 18.10 -10.69
CA VAL A 151 -9.26 16.81 -10.11
C VAL A 151 -8.89 15.70 -11.07
N ILE A 152 -7.78 15.02 -10.76
CA ILE A 152 -7.24 13.93 -11.54
C ILE A 152 -7.86 12.62 -11.05
N THR A 153 -8.50 11.87 -11.93
CA THR A 153 -9.02 10.54 -11.64
C THR A 153 -8.26 9.51 -12.46
N PHE A 154 -7.78 8.44 -11.85
CA PHE A 154 -7.01 7.42 -12.54
C PHE A 154 -7.22 6.04 -11.95
N LYS A 155 -7.08 5.00 -12.78
CA LYS A 155 -7.01 3.60 -12.35
C LYS A 155 -5.56 3.23 -12.08
N PHE A 156 -5.32 2.49 -11.01
CA PHE A 156 -3.99 1.98 -10.66
C PHE A 156 -4.00 0.46 -10.45
N ARG A 157 -2.79 -0.09 -10.41
CA ARG A 157 -2.46 -1.47 -10.07
C ARG A 157 -1.35 -1.45 -9.02
N HIS A 158 -1.45 -2.32 -8.02
CA HIS A 158 -0.40 -2.56 -7.03
C HIS A 158 -0.17 -4.06 -6.93
N TRP A 159 1.08 -4.54 -6.96
CA TRP A 159 1.37 -5.97 -6.93
C TRP A 159 2.72 -6.30 -6.30
N GLY A 160 2.86 -7.51 -5.78
CA GLY A 160 4.09 -8.02 -5.20
C GLY A 160 4.04 -9.53 -5.07
N HIS A 161 5.21 -10.18 -5.04
CA HIS A 161 5.28 -11.63 -4.87
C HIS A 161 5.42 -11.98 -3.39
N MET A 162 4.51 -12.80 -2.88
CA MET A 162 4.47 -13.19 -1.46
C MET A 162 5.53 -14.26 -1.15
N GLU A 163 6.79 -13.82 -1.11
CA GLU A 163 7.97 -14.67 -0.89
C GLU A 163 8.44 -14.69 0.56
N GLY A 164 7.87 -13.83 1.41
CA GLY A 164 8.02 -13.95 2.86
C GLY A 164 6.69 -14.15 3.58
N SER A 165 6.78 -14.29 4.91
CA SER A 165 5.62 -14.58 5.74
C SER A 165 4.76 -13.35 5.98
N PHE A 166 3.47 -13.57 6.20
CA PHE A 166 2.51 -12.54 6.57
C PHE A 166 1.71 -12.97 7.80
N LYS A 167 1.93 -12.35 8.96
CA LYS A 167 1.17 -12.61 10.21
C LYS A 167 0.95 -14.11 10.54
N GLY A 168 2.00 -14.92 10.34
CA GLY A 168 2.00 -16.37 10.61
C GLY A 168 1.59 -17.26 9.43
N HIS A 169 1.21 -16.67 8.29
CA HIS A 169 1.02 -17.39 7.03
C HIS A 169 2.37 -17.58 6.32
N ALA A 170 2.58 -18.78 5.78
CA ALA A 170 3.78 -19.12 5.03
C ALA A 170 3.86 -18.33 3.70
N PRO A 171 5.07 -18.09 3.16
CA PRO A 171 5.20 -17.55 1.82
C PRO A 171 4.59 -18.50 0.78
N THR A 172 3.76 -17.96 -0.10
CA THR A 172 3.09 -18.75 -1.16
C THR A 172 3.85 -18.71 -2.48
N GLY A 173 4.75 -17.72 -2.65
CA GLY A 173 5.42 -17.41 -3.92
C GLY A 173 4.48 -16.88 -5.01
N GLN A 174 3.19 -16.66 -4.71
CA GLN A 174 2.22 -16.15 -5.66
C GLN A 174 2.27 -14.62 -5.74
N VAL A 175 1.90 -14.08 -6.89
CA VAL A 175 1.65 -12.64 -7.03
C VAL A 175 0.36 -12.31 -6.30
N VAL A 176 0.46 -11.38 -5.35
CA VAL A 176 -0.68 -10.69 -4.76
C VAL A 176 -0.83 -9.38 -5.52
N GLU A 177 -2.01 -9.15 -6.07
CA GLU A 177 -2.30 -8.04 -6.96
C GLU A 177 -3.63 -7.41 -6.57
N MET A 178 -3.69 -6.08 -6.65
CA MET A 178 -4.92 -5.33 -6.45
C MET A 178 -5.03 -4.18 -7.46
N PHE A 179 -6.27 -3.82 -7.77
CA PHE A 179 -6.59 -2.66 -8.59
C PHE A 179 -7.48 -1.70 -7.81
N GLY A 180 -7.40 -0.42 -8.16
CA GLY A 180 -8.28 0.59 -7.61
C GLY A 180 -8.38 1.81 -8.50
N VAL A 181 -9.16 2.77 -8.04
CA VAL A 181 -9.29 4.11 -8.61
C VAL A 181 -8.90 5.12 -7.54
N ALA A 182 -8.16 6.13 -7.94
CA ALA A 182 -7.86 7.28 -7.10
C ALA A 182 -8.49 8.53 -7.71
N ILE A 183 -9.04 9.39 -6.85
CA ILE A 183 -9.47 10.73 -7.18
C ILE A 183 -8.57 11.67 -6.39
N VAL A 184 -7.81 12.51 -7.10
CA VAL A 184 -6.80 13.39 -6.50
C VAL A 184 -7.08 14.83 -6.90
N LYS A 185 -7.41 15.65 -5.90
CA LYS A 185 -7.43 17.10 -6.08
C LYS A 185 -6.03 17.65 -5.92
N VAL A 186 -5.60 18.50 -6.85
CA VAL A 186 -4.26 19.11 -6.85
C VAL A 186 -4.32 20.62 -6.86
N ASP A 187 -3.27 21.25 -6.33
CA ASP A 187 -3.05 22.69 -6.44
C ASP A 187 -2.42 23.10 -7.79
N ASP A 188 -2.12 24.40 -7.94
CA ASP A 188 -1.51 24.98 -9.13
C ASP A 188 -0.10 24.45 -9.44
N LYS A 189 0.54 23.80 -8.48
CA LYS A 189 1.85 23.15 -8.60
C LYS A 189 1.75 21.63 -8.71
N LEU A 190 0.54 21.10 -8.93
CA LEU A 190 0.25 19.66 -8.99
C LEU A 190 0.54 18.90 -7.69
N ARG A 191 0.57 19.59 -6.55
CA ARG A 191 0.68 18.94 -5.23
C ARG A 191 -0.70 18.51 -4.76
N ALA A 192 -0.81 17.35 -4.13
CA ALA A 192 -2.09 16.84 -3.66
C ALA A 192 -2.66 17.70 -2.51
N GLU A 193 -3.92 18.11 -2.65
CA GLU A 193 -4.75 18.70 -1.59
C GLU A 193 -5.71 17.67 -0.98
N ASP A 194 -6.16 16.70 -1.76
CA ASP A 194 -7.10 15.66 -1.31
C ASP A 194 -6.87 14.41 -2.16
N ILE A 195 -6.78 13.26 -1.50
CA ILE A 195 -6.65 11.94 -2.12
C ILE A 195 -7.76 11.05 -1.58
N GLU A 196 -8.59 10.53 -2.48
CA GLU A 196 -9.58 9.50 -2.18
C GLU A 196 -9.28 8.24 -2.99
N ILE A 197 -9.13 7.10 -2.31
CA ILE A 197 -8.83 5.81 -2.92
C ILE A 197 -10.05 4.89 -2.82
N PHE A 198 -10.39 4.24 -3.92
CA PHE A 198 -11.40 3.20 -3.99
C PHE A 198 -10.77 1.89 -4.47
N TYR A 199 -10.83 0.86 -3.62
CA TYR A 199 -10.33 -0.48 -3.94
C TYR A 199 -10.96 -1.53 -3.02
N ASP A 200 -10.77 -2.82 -3.34
CA ASP A 200 -11.17 -3.93 -2.48
C ASP A 200 -9.98 -4.39 -1.60
N PRO A 201 -9.97 -4.08 -0.28
CA PRO A 201 -8.93 -4.57 0.63
C PRO A 201 -9.00 -6.07 0.86
N GLY A 202 -10.19 -6.67 0.66
CA GLY A 202 -10.42 -8.11 0.78
C GLY A 202 -9.65 -8.90 -0.27
N GLU A 203 -9.61 -8.43 -1.53
CA GLU A 203 -8.82 -9.08 -2.58
C GLU A 203 -7.32 -9.10 -2.25
N LEU A 204 -6.77 -7.97 -1.77
CA LEU A 204 -5.38 -7.89 -1.31
C LEU A 204 -5.10 -8.87 -0.17
N LEU A 205 -5.92 -8.83 0.88
CA LEU A 205 -5.71 -9.64 2.08
C LEU A 205 -5.93 -11.13 1.81
N ALA A 206 -6.91 -11.49 0.97
CA ALA A 206 -7.16 -12.89 0.58
C ALA A 206 -5.94 -13.53 -0.09
N GLY A 207 -5.20 -12.77 -0.90
CA GLY A 207 -3.93 -13.23 -1.49
C GLY A 207 -2.85 -13.55 -0.45
N LEU A 208 -2.89 -12.89 0.71
CA LEU A 208 -1.91 -13.03 1.79
C LEU A 208 -2.26 -14.12 2.83
N ILE A 209 -3.52 -14.56 2.89
CA ILE A 209 -3.99 -15.54 3.89
C ILE A 209 -4.54 -16.83 3.28
N LYS A 210 -4.29 -17.06 1.99
CA LYS A 210 -4.85 -18.18 1.22
C LYS A 210 -4.55 -19.55 1.84
N ASP A 211 -3.31 -19.73 2.31
CA ASP A 211 -2.88 -20.96 2.97
C ASP A 211 -3.03 -20.86 4.50
N PRO A 212 -3.29 -21.96 5.20
CA PRO A 212 -3.39 -21.95 6.66
C PRO A 212 -2.14 -21.37 7.33
N LYS A 213 -2.32 -20.76 8.50
CA LYS A 213 -1.20 -20.36 9.34
C LYS A 213 -0.31 -21.56 9.62
N VAL A 214 1.01 -21.34 9.59
CA VAL A 214 1.96 -22.37 10.02
C VAL A 214 1.69 -22.62 11.50
N ALA A 215 1.28 -23.84 11.83
CA ALA A 215 1.09 -24.21 13.22
C ALA A 215 2.40 -23.97 13.97
N ALA A 216 2.34 -23.24 15.09
CA ALA A 216 3.42 -23.29 16.05
C ALA A 216 3.59 -24.77 16.43
N THR A 217 4.76 -25.35 16.19
CA THR A 217 5.05 -26.72 16.64
C THR A 217 5.01 -26.76 18.16
N GLU A 218 3.82 -26.97 18.71
CA GLU A 218 3.63 -27.48 20.06
C GLU A 218 3.83 -28.99 20.01
N THR A 219 4.96 -29.45 20.56
CA THR A 219 5.24 -30.86 20.76
C THR A 219 4.27 -31.42 21.81
N THR A 220 3.09 -31.93 21.41
CA THR A 220 2.31 -32.84 22.25
C THR A 220 1.60 -33.93 21.44
N ALA A 221 1.58 -35.11 22.04
CA ALA A 221 1.30 -36.41 21.43
C ALA A 221 -0.20 -36.69 21.14
N SER A 222 -0.42 -37.60 20.19
CA SER A 222 -1.67 -38.29 19.78
C SER A 222 -2.56 -38.77 20.96
N ALA A 223 -3.90 -38.93 20.90
CA ALA A 223 -4.85 -39.47 19.91
C ALA A 223 -6.32 -39.29 20.44
N PRO A 224 -7.40 -39.91 19.89
CA PRO A 224 -7.92 -40.01 18.52
C PRO A 224 -9.36 -39.43 18.36
N ALA A 225 -9.89 -39.54 17.13
CA ALA A 225 -11.09 -38.93 16.57
C ALA A 225 -12.46 -39.44 17.07
N SER A 226 -13.50 -38.62 16.85
CA SER A 226 -14.91 -39.04 16.77
C SER A 226 -15.65 -38.27 15.68
N THR A 227 -16.32 -39.01 14.82
CA THR A 227 -17.12 -38.57 13.67
C THR A 227 -18.55 -38.22 14.08
N HIS A 228 -19.09 -37.12 13.58
CA HIS A 228 -20.54 -36.96 13.43
C HIS A 228 -20.89 -36.19 12.15
N THR A 229 -21.90 -36.73 11.48
CA THR A 229 -22.41 -36.38 10.15
C THR A 229 -23.50 -35.31 10.20
N GLY A 230 -23.41 -34.36 9.26
CA GLY A 230 -24.52 -33.81 8.47
C GLY A 230 -25.47 -32.78 9.09
N LEU A 231 -25.63 -31.64 8.40
CA LEU A 231 -26.90 -30.95 8.03
C LEU A 231 -26.55 -29.54 7.50
N SER A 232 -26.56 -29.34 6.17
CA SER A 232 -27.65 -28.75 5.38
C SER A 232 -27.58 -27.22 5.26
N CYS A 233 -27.23 -26.74 4.06
CA CYS A 233 -27.34 -25.33 3.64
C CYS A 233 -28.81 -24.91 3.46
N PRO A 234 -29.24 -23.74 3.95
CA PRO A 234 -30.54 -23.19 3.59
C PRO A 234 -30.45 -22.44 2.26
N VAL A 235 -31.06 -23.00 1.21
CA VAL A 235 -31.40 -22.26 -0.01
C VAL A 235 -32.71 -21.52 0.25
N LEU A 236 -32.67 -20.19 0.23
CA LEU A 236 -33.85 -19.33 0.20
C LEU A 236 -34.62 -19.61 -1.11
N ARG A 237 -35.86 -20.09 -0.98
CA ARG A 237 -36.83 -20.04 -2.08
C ARG A 237 -37.56 -18.69 -2.00
N HIS A 238 -37.68 -18.03 -3.16
CA HIS A 238 -38.55 -16.88 -3.39
C HIS A 238 -40.01 -17.19 -3.07
#